data_AF-A0A941A7A7-F1
#
_entry.id   AF-A0A941A7A7-F1
#
_cell.length_a   1.000
_cell.length_b   1.000
_cell.length_c   1.000
_cell.angle_alpha   90.00
_cell.angle_beta   90.00
_cell.angle_gamma   90.00
#
_symmetry.space_group_name_H-M   'P 1'
#
loop_
_entity.id
_entity.type
_entity.pdbx_description
1 polymer ?
#
loop_
_entity_poly.entity_id
_entity_poly.type
_entity_poly.pdbx_seq_one_letter_code
_entity_poly.pdbx_strand_id
1 'polypeptide(L)' 'MTLNFILNGKNLSVETSPDRRVVDLLREDLGLSGTKECCGSGECGACTILVDGESRLSCLML' A
#
# COMPACT_ATOMS: atom_id res chain seq x y z
N MET A 1 0.51 5.87 14.32
CA MET A 1 1.56 4.84 14.53
C MET A 1 2.68 5.11 13.55
N THR A 2 3.93 4.95 13.97
CA THR A 2 5.09 5.03 13.06
C THR A 2 5.37 3.66 12.46
N LEU A 3 5.38 3.56 11.13
CA LEU A 3 5.73 2.36 10.37
C LEU A 3 7.10 2.52 9.75
N ASN A 4 7.92 1.48 9.80
CA ASN A 4 9.23 1.43 9.14
C ASN A 4 9.25 0.28 8.14
N PHE A 5 9.55 0.58 6.87
CA PHE A 5 9.55 -0.42 5.80
C PHE A 5 10.45 0.01 4.64
N ILE A 6 10.70 -0.92 3.71
CA ILE A 6 11.42 -0.67 2.47
C ILE A 6 10.42 -0.56 1.33
N LEU A 7 10.40 0.56 0.63
CA LEU A 7 9.57 0.77 -0.55
C LEU A 7 10.44 1.04 -1.76
N ASN A 8 10.32 0.21 -2.80
CA ASN A 8 11.09 0.36 -4.05
C ASN A 8 12.61 0.54 -3.79
N GLY A 9 13.15 -0.21 -2.81
CA GLY A 9 14.56 -0.17 -2.42
C GLY A 9 14.97 0.95 -1.46
N LYS A 10 14.04 1.79 -0.98
CA LYS A 10 14.32 2.90 -0.05
C LYS A 10 13.72 2.64 1.32
N ASN A 11 14.52 2.81 2.38
CA ASN A 11 14.01 2.80 3.75
C ASN A 11 13.13 4.03 3.98
N LEU A 12 11.93 3.83 4.51
CA LEU A 12 10.96 4.87 4.85
C LEU A 12 10.44 4.69 6.27
N SER A 13 10.16 5.82 6.90
CA SER A 13 9.42 5.90 8.16
C SER A 13 8.23 6.83 7.95
N VAL A 14 7.02 6.36 8.23
CA VAL A 14 5.79 7.11 8.00
C VAL A 14 4.91 7.05 9.24
N GLU A 15 4.37 8.20 9.64
CA GLU A 15 3.29 8.25 10.63
C GLU A 15 1.94 8.11 9.93
N THR A 16 1.17 7.10 10.32
CA THR A 16 -0.16 6.86 9.75
C THR A 16 -1.11 6.21 10.76
N SER A 17 -2.39 6.13 10.42
CA SER A 17 -3.42 5.49 11.24
C SER A 17 -3.35 3.96 11.09
N PRO A 18 -3.56 3.15 12.14
CA PRO A 18 -3.49 1.68 12.04
C PRO A 18 -4.59 1.05 11.18
N ASP A 19 -5.63 1.80 10.84
CA ASP A 19 -6.73 1.43 9.94
C ASP A 19 -6.58 2.02 8.52
N ARG A 20 -5.45 2.68 8.23
CA ARG A 20 -5.16 3.19 6.89
C ARG A 20 -4.81 2.04 5.97
N ARG A 21 -5.54 1.88 4.86
CA ARG A 21 -5.21 0.84 3.88
C ARG A 21 -3.92 1.17 3.13
N VAL A 22 -3.13 0.15 2.80
CA VAL A 22 -1.86 0.32 2.09
C VAL A 22 -2.05 1.00 0.72
N VAL A 23 -3.14 0.70 0.01
CA VAL A 23 -3.44 1.35 -1.28
C VAL A 23 -3.60 2.87 -1.14
N ASP A 24 -4.22 3.31 -0.05
CA ASP A 24 -4.46 4.73 0.22
C ASP A 24 -3.16 5.41 0.69
N LEU A 25 -2.39 4.74 1.57
CA LEU A 25 -1.07 5.19 2.00
C LEU A 25 -0.12 5.46 0.81
N LEU A 26 -0.05 4.51 -0.12
CA LEU A 26 0.82 4.65 -1.29
C LEU A 26 0.38 5.81 -2.18
N ARG A 27 -0.92 5.94 -2.44
CA ARG A 27 -1.45 6.88 -3.44
C ARG A 27 -1.57 8.30 -2.93
N GLU A 28 -2.09 8.47 -1.72
CA GLU A 28 -2.47 9.78 -1.17
C GLU A 28 -1.37 10.35 -0.29
N ASP A 29 -0.83 9.57 0.64
CA ASP A 29 0.19 10.04 1.59
C ASP A 29 1.58 10.10 0.94
N LEU A 30 1.92 9.10 0.12
CA LEU A 30 3.23 9.00 -0.53
C LEU A 30 3.23 9.47 -2.00
N GLY A 31 2.07 9.80 -2.56
CA GLY A 31 1.92 10.31 -3.93
C GLY A 31 2.23 9.31 -5.04
N LEU A 32 2.36 8.02 -4.74
CA LEU A 32 2.69 6.95 -5.68
C LEU A 32 1.42 6.40 -6.33
N SER A 33 0.89 7.15 -7.30
CA SER A 33 -0.39 6.86 -7.98
C SER A 33 -0.36 5.70 -8.99
N GLY A 34 0.76 4.98 -9.11
CA GLY A 34 0.94 3.84 -10.01
C GLY A 34 0.00 2.68 -9.67
N THR A 35 -0.04 2.28 -8.40
CA THR A 35 -1.02 1.31 -7.88
C THR A 35 -2.43 1.89 -7.98
N LYS A 36 -3.39 1.10 -8.47
CA LYS A 36 -4.75 1.57 -8.72
C LYS A 36 -5.74 1.03 -7.70
N GLU A 37 -6.62 1.90 -7.25
CA GLU A 37 -7.82 1.56 -6.49
C GLU A 37 -8.99 1.54 -7.48
N CYS A 38 -9.83 0.50 -7.43
CA CYS A 38 -10.92 0.31 -8.40
C CYS A 38 -12.14 -0.35 -7.75
N CYS A 39 -12.00 -1.58 -7.25
CA CYS A 39 -13.11 -2.28 -6.59
C CYS A 39 -13.13 -2.15 -5.06
N GLY A 40 -11.99 -1.85 -4.42
CA GLY A 40 -11.85 -1.83 -2.96
C GLY A 40 -12.06 -3.16 -2.21
N SER A 41 -12.53 -4.21 -2.89
CA SER A 41 -12.98 -5.49 -2.28
C SER A 41 -12.08 -6.68 -2.56
N GLY A 42 -11.01 -6.51 -3.34
CA GLY A 42 -10.06 -7.57 -3.69
C GLY A 42 -10.41 -8.39 -4.94
N GLU A 43 -11.47 -8.04 -5.66
CA GLU A 43 -11.95 -8.81 -6.82
C GLU A 43 -11.14 -8.56 -8.11
N CYS A 44 -10.72 -7.31 -8.34
CA CYS A 44 -10.17 -6.91 -9.65
C CYS A 44 -8.64 -7.06 -9.79
N GLY A 45 -7.90 -7.19 -8.68
CA GLY A 45 -6.43 -7.23 -8.69
C GLY A 45 -5.70 -5.93 -9.09
N ALA A 46 -6.39 -4.83 -9.39
CA ALA A 46 -5.77 -3.58 -9.85
C ALA A 46 -4.81 -2.92 -8.81
N CYS A 47 -4.97 -3.28 -7.54
CA CYS A 47 -4.16 -2.78 -6.42
C CYS A 47 -3.00 -3.71 -6.04
N THR A 48 -2.68 -4.71 -6.87
CA THR A 48 -1.64 -5.70 -6.55
C THR A 48 -0.27 -5.05 -6.42
N ILE A 49 0.42 -5.34 -5.32
CA ILE A 49 1.82 -4.96 -5.06
C ILE A 49 2.60 -6.19 -4.59
N LEU A 50 3.93 -6.08 -4.57
CA LEU A 50 4.80 -7.09 -3.99
C LEU A 50 5.18 -6.68 -2.56
N VAL A 51 5.01 -7.62 -1.63
CA VAL A 51 5.47 -7.51 -0.25
C VAL A 51 6.32 -8.73 0.04
N ASP A 52 7.59 -8.52 0.35
CA ASP A 52 8.57 -9.61 0.60
C ASP A 52 8.63 -10.66 -0.53
N GLY A 53 8.41 -10.22 -1.78
CA GLY A 53 8.43 -11.07 -2.97
C GLY A 53 7.08 -11.73 -3.31
N GLU A 54 6.06 -11.59 -2.46
CA GLU A 54 4.74 -12.16 -2.69
C GLU A 54 3.72 -11.12 -3.16
N SER A 55 2.86 -11.52 -4.09
CA SER A 55 1.72 -10.69 -4.53
C SER A 55 0.69 -10.54 -3.43
N ARG A 56 0.34 -9.29 -3.12
CA ARG A 56 -0.70 -8.95 -2.14
C ARG A 56 -1.61 -7.85 -2.69
N LEU A 57 -2.88 -7.90 -2.26
CA LEU A 57 -3.89 -6.90 -2.61
C LEU A 57 -3.85 -5.76 -1.59
N SER A 58 -3.27 -4.63 -1.98
CA SER A 58 -3.07 -3.49 -1.05
C SER A 58 -4.36 -2.84 -0.56
N CYS A 59 -5.51 -3.08 -1.21
CA CYS A 59 -6.81 -2.61 -0.72
C CYS A 59 -7.36 -3.45 0.44
N LEU A 60 -6.79 -4.62 0.73
CA LEU A 60 -7.16 -5.50 1.85
C LEU A 60 -6.06 -5.59 2.92
N MET A 61 -5.06 -4.72 2.85
CA MET A 61 -3.96 -4.63 3.82
C MET A 61 -4.00 -3.28 4.54
N LEU A 62 -3.59 -3.30 5.81
CA LEU A 62 -3.43 -2.14 6.70
C LEU A 62 -1.95 -1.94 7.03
#